data_AF-A0A2E4CXI7-F1
#
_entry.id   AF-A0A2E4CXI7-F1
#
_cell.length_a   1.000
_cell.length_b   1.000
_cell.length_c   1.000
_cell.angle_alpha   90.00
_cell.angle_beta   90.00
_cell.angle_gamma   90.00
#
_symmetry.space_group_name_H-M   'P 1'
#
loop_
_entity.id
_entity.type
_entity.pdbx_description
1 polymer ?
#
loop_
_entity_poly.entity_id
_entity_poly.type
_entity_poly.pdbx_seq_one_letter_code
_entity_poly.pdbx_strand_id
1 'polypeptide(L)'
;MAEDWLEAAATIYNRDSFEQRERYATHLLIPMEVLRTVIRWSMEAIPDEVLIGLDYDSEKPNPESVEGFFGPAKTVFAGYGFLLGEPHIVNVGDSFSVHHVPEEWTDRVFSEERGARGSRFASFLHSHPNAYAHPSRADAEAAQWTEGVEMILGIRFSPAPMGLEWFDEEDGHRRDLRPDSEEDLPILTRVAGRSIHAFELIGYTRNGAGVNLLITTEDGEPIGIEIPEQ
;
A
#
# COMPACT_ATOMS: atom_id res chain seq x y z
N MET A 1 -21.05 -16.01 8.24
CA MET A 1 -20.53 -14.71 7.81
C MET A 1 -19.04 -14.86 7.91
N ALA A 2 -18.29 -14.78 6.81
CA ALA A 2 -16.83 -14.76 6.94
C ALA A 2 -16.50 -13.53 7.81
N GLU A 3 -15.87 -13.77 8.96
CA GLU A 3 -15.33 -12.72 9.82
C GLU A 3 -14.50 -11.77 8.95
N ASP A 4 -14.58 -10.46 9.19
CA ASP A 4 -13.87 -9.48 8.38
C ASP A 4 -12.38 -9.56 8.70
N TRP A 5 -11.71 -10.54 8.08
CA TRP A 5 -10.31 -10.88 8.28
C TRP A 5 -9.40 -9.65 8.15
N LEU A 6 -9.81 -8.64 7.38
CA LEU A 6 -9.05 -7.43 7.15
C LEU A 6 -8.99 -6.54 8.39
N GLU A 7 -10.05 -6.47 9.20
CA GLU A 7 -10.06 -5.72 10.46
C GLU A 7 -9.12 -6.34 11.49
N ALA A 8 -9.17 -7.67 11.62
CA ALA A 8 -8.24 -8.43 12.45
C ALA A 8 -6.79 -8.28 11.98
N ALA A 9 -6.55 -8.36 10.67
CA ALA A 9 -5.25 -8.12 10.07
C ALA A 9 -4.75 -6.69 10.33
N ALA A 10 -5.62 -5.69 10.21
CA ALA A 10 -5.27 -4.29 10.44
C ALA A 10 -4.89 -4.01 11.89
N THR A 11 -5.55 -4.64 12.86
CA THR A 11 -5.18 -4.55 14.28
C THR A 11 -3.75 -5.04 14.51
N ILE A 12 -3.39 -6.19 13.95
CA ILE A 12 -2.03 -6.75 14.08
C ILE A 12 -1.00 -5.89 13.34
N TYR A 13 -1.33 -5.48 12.11
CA TYR A 13 -0.47 -4.63 11.29
C TYR A 13 -0.17 -3.29 11.99
N ASN A 14 -1.20 -2.66 12.58
CA ASN A 14 -1.06 -1.41 13.29
C ASN A 14 -0.31 -1.56 14.61
N ARG A 15 -0.46 -2.69 15.33
CA ARG A 15 0.37 -2.98 16.50
C ARG A 15 1.86 -2.96 16.13
N ASP A 16 2.23 -3.59 15.01
CA ASP A 16 3.61 -3.50 14.48
C ASP A 16 3.98 -2.06 14.09
N SER A 17 3.08 -1.32 13.42
CA SER A 17 3.28 0.11 13.11
C SER A 17 3.56 0.93 14.38
N PHE A 18 2.86 0.66 15.47
CA PHE A 18 3.01 1.38 16.74
C PHE A 18 4.33 1.03 17.43
N GLU A 19 4.67 -0.26 17.52
CA GLU A 19 5.91 -0.73 18.14
C GLU A 19 7.14 -0.25 17.38
N GLN A 20 7.04 -0.13 16.05
CA GLN A 20 8.14 0.27 15.18
C GLN A 20 8.13 1.74 14.77
N ARG A 21 7.18 2.55 15.25
CA ARG A 21 6.97 3.94 14.79
C ARG A 21 8.25 4.78 14.70
N GLU A 22 9.16 4.63 15.66
CA GLU A 22 10.42 5.38 15.73
C GLU A 22 11.42 5.07 14.60
N ARG A 23 11.27 3.90 13.96
CA ARG A 23 12.10 3.46 12.83
C ARG A 23 11.74 4.20 11.54
N TYR A 24 10.50 4.65 11.42
CA TYR A 24 10.04 5.35 10.23
C TYR A 24 10.41 6.83 10.29
N ALA A 25 10.51 7.43 9.10
CA ALA A 25 10.78 8.86 8.97
C ALA A 25 9.50 9.70 8.96
N THR A 26 8.36 9.07 8.69
CA THR A 26 7.05 9.72 8.50
C THR A 26 5.95 8.65 8.50
N HIS A 27 4.69 9.07 8.42
CA HIS A 27 3.51 8.19 8.42
C HIS A 27 2.47 8.62 7.38
N LEU A 28 1.62 7.67 7.00
CA LEU A 28 0.46 7.86 6.11
C LEU A 28 -0.73 7.10 6.68
N LEU A 29 -1.88 7.76 6.75
CA LEU A 29 -3.13 7.16 7.21
C LEU A 29 -3.94 6.66 6.02
N ILE A 30 -4.26 5.37 6.01
CA ILE A 30 -5.02 4.70 4.96
C ILE A 30 -6.38 4.31 5.53
N PRO A 31 -7.49 4.90 5.08
CA PRO A 31 -8.82 4.45 5.48
C PRO A 31 -9.04 2.99 5.07
N MET A 32 -9.67 2.22 5.94
CA MET A 32 -9.93 0.79 5.74
C MET A 32 -10.65 0.51 4.41
N GLU A 33 -11.63 1.34 4.03
CA GLU A 33 -12.39 1.16 2.79
C GLU A 33 -11.57 1.46 1.53
N VAL A 34 -10.59 2.37 1.62
CA VAL A 34 -9.60 2.59 0.55
C VAL A 34 -8.75 1.35 0.37
N LEU A 35 -8.21 0.81 1.48
CA LEU A 35 -7.39 -0.40 1.45
C LEU A 35 -8.19 -1.62 0.94
N ARG A 36 -9.45 -1.77 1.38
CA ARG A 36 -10.34 -2.84 0.93
C ARG A 36 -10.57 -2.78 -0.59
N THR A 37 -10.77 -1.57 -1.12
CA THR A 37 -10.95 -1.35 -2.56
C THR A 37 -9.70 -1.73 -3.34
N VAL A 38 -8.54 -1.27 -2.88
CA VAL A 38 -7.23 -1.60 -3.46
C VAL A 38 -7.00 -3.11 -3.47
N ILE A 39 -7.15 -3.77 -2.32
CA ILE A 39 -6.96 -5.22 -2.17
C ILE A 39 -7.88 -5.99 -3.12
N ARG A 40 -9.16 -5.58 -3.21
CA ARG A 40 -10.11 -6.21 -4.12
C ARG A 40 -9.66 -6.10 -5.57
N TRP A 41 -9.29 -4.92 -6.05
CA TRP A 41 -8.85 -4.74 -7.43
C TRP A 41 -7.58 -5.54 -7.73
N SER A 42 -6.61 -5.55 -6.82
CA SER A 42 -5.39 -6.34 -6.98
C SER A 42 -5.67 -7.85 -7.01
N MET A 43 -6.60 -8.34 -6.20
CA MET A 43 -7.05 -9.74 -6.23
C MET A 43 -7.76 -10.12 -7.54
N GLU A 44 -8.60 -9.22 -8.07
CA GLU A 44 -9.33 -9.42 -9.32
C GLU A 44 -8.41 -9.40 -10.55
N ALA A 45 -7.31 -8.65 -10.49
CA ALA A 45 -6.31 -8.54 -11.56
C ALA A 45 -5.40 -9.77 -11.68
N ILE A 46 -5.31 -10.62 -10.66
CA ILE A 46 -4.42 -11.81 -10.66
C ILE A 46 -4.64 -12.66 -11.94
N PRO A 47 -3.58 -12.96 -12.72
CA PRO A 47 -2.17 -12.94 -12.32
C PRO A 47 -1.39 -11.64 -12.63
N ASP A 48 -2.04 -10.63 -13.19
CA ASP A 48 -1.40 -9.37 -13.53
C ASP A 48 -1.26 -8.46 -12.30
N GLU A 49 -0.39 -7.46 -12.42
CA GLU A 49 -0.23 -6.37 -11.46
C GLU A 49 -1.22 -5.24 -11.79
N VAL A 50 -1.71 -4.54 -10.77
CA VAL A 50 -2.47 -3.30 -10.93
C VAL A 50 -1.66 -2.13 -10.41
N LEU A 51 -1.65 -1.02 -11.15
CA LEU A 51 -1.18 0.29 -10.67
C LEU A 51 -2.39 1.15 -10.31
N ILE A 52 -2.38 1.68 -9.10
CA ILE A 52 -3.45 2.49 -8.52
C ILE A 52 -2.87 3.84 -8.12
N GLY A 53 -3.48 4.92 -8.59
CA GLY A 53 -3.16 6.30 -8.22
C GLY A 53 -4.07 6.76 -7.08
N LEU A 54 -3.49 7.44 -6.10
CA LEU A 54 -4.20 7.96 -4.93
C LEU A 54 -3.76 9.40 -4.63
N ASP A 55 -4.73 10.29 -4.45
CA ASP A 55 -4.51 11.61 -3.86
C ASP A 55 -4.90 11.59 -2.38
N TYR A 56 -4.44 12.59 -1.65
CA TYR A 56 -4.87 12.82 -0.27
C TYR A 56 -6.21 13.57 -0.26
N ASP A 57 -7.03 13.32 0.76
CA ASP A 57 -8.28 14.03 0.96
C ASP A 57 -8.02 15.31 1.77
N SER A 58 -8.00 16.46 1.09
CA SER A 58 -7.75 17.75 1.73
C SER A 58 -8.83 18.19 2.73
N GLU A 59 -10.00 17.56 2.71
CA GLU A 59 -11.08 17.82 3.67
C GLU A 59 -10.95 16.94 4.93
N LYS A 60 -10.06 15.94 4.91
CA LYS A 60 -9.82 15.01 6.01
C LYS A 60 -8.37 15.10 6.51
N PRO A 61 -8.05 16.09 7.37
CA PRO A 61 -6.77 16.15 8.04
C PRO A 61 -6.59 14.99 9.03
N ASN A 62 -5.35 14.60 9.29
CA ASN A 62 -5.03 13.60 10.30
C ASN A 62 -5.48 14.09 11.69
N PRO A 63 -5.99 13.19 12.57
CA PRO A 63 -6.29 13.55 13.94
C PRO A 63 -5.05 14.03 14.71
N GLU A 64 -5.20 15.09 15.51
CA GLU A 64 -4.10 15.64 16.32
C GLU A 64 -3.49 14.60 17.27
N SER A 65 -4.31 13.70 17.80
CA SER A 65 -3.86 12.60 18.66
C SER A 65 -2.89 11.66 17.91
N VAL A 66 -3.18 11.33 16.66
CA VAL A 66 -2.31 10.50 15.81
C VAL A 66 -1.01 11.23 15.50
N GLU A 67 -1.10 12.51 15.11
CA GLU A 67 0.10 13.34 14.88
C GLU A 67 0.98 13.47 16.13
N GLY A 68 0.37 13.53 17.31
CA GLY A 68 1.10 13.59 18.59
C GLY A 68 1.86 12.30 18.94
N PHE A 69 1.38 11.13 18.50
CA PHE A 69 2.00 9.83 18.82
C PHE A 69 2.94 9.29 17.75
N PHE A 70 2.66 9.56 16.48
CA PHE A 70 3.46 9.09 15.35
C PHE A 70 4.37 10.18 14.77
N GLY A 71 4.04 11.44 15.00
CA GLY A 71 4.88 12.57 14.65
C GLY A 71 5.89 12.95 15.75
N PRO A 72 6.67 14.02 15.50
CA PRO A 72 6.73 14.78 14.25
C PRO A 72 7.48 14.01 13.15
N ALA A 73 7.02 14.14 11.91
CA ALA A 73 7.71 13.54 10.77
C ALA A 73 9.09 14.17 10.55
N LYS A 74 10.10 13.31 10.32
CA LYS A 74 11.47 13.67 9.94
C LYS A 74 11.56 14.03 8.45
N THR A 75 10.61 13.55 7.63
CA THR A 75 10.49 13.87 6.20
C THR A 75 9.03 14.05 5.82
N VAL A 76 8.76 14.91 4.85
CA VAL A 76 7.40 15.20 4.36
C VAL A 76 7.29 14.88 2.88
N PHE A 77 6.08 14.55 2.46
CA PHE A 77 5.72 14.22 1.09
C PHE A 77 4.42 14.96 0.72
N ALA A 78 4.06 14.98 -0.57
CA ALA A 78 2.82 15.61 -1.01
C ALA A 78 1.60 14.87 -0.42
N GLY A 79 0.81 15.59 0.40
CA GLY A 79 -0.33 15.01 1.11
C GLY A 79 -0.06 14.59 2.56
N TYR A 80 1.14 14.80 3.08
CA TYR A 80 1.41 14.58 4.51
C TYR A 80 0.44 15.41 5.37
N GLY A 81 -0.07 14.80 6.44
CA GLY A 81 -1.03 15.42 7.37
C GLY A 81 -2.51 15.25 6.96
N PHE A 82 -2.79 14.50 5.90
CA PHE A 82 -4.13 14.19 5.43
C PHE A 82 -4.32 12.68 5.22
N LEU A 83 -5.57 12.23 5.31
CA LEU A 83 -5.93 10.84 5.03
C LEU A 83 -5.76 10.56 3.53
N LEU A 84 -5.38 9.32 3.20
CA LEU A 84 -5.35 8.84 1.83
C LEU A 84 -6.78 8.80 1.25
N GLY A 85 -6.95 9.39 0.09
CA GLY A 85 -8.24 9.56 -0.58
C GLY A 85 -8.61 8.41 -1.51
N GLU A 86 -9.55 8.70 -2.42
CA GLU A 86 -10.18 7.70 -3.29
C GLU A 86 -9.17 7.08 -4.28
N PRO A 87 -9.10 5.73 -4.36
CA PRO A 87 -8.19 5.04 -5.26
C PRO A 87 -8.71 5.06 -6.70
N HIS A 88 -7.81 5.18 -7.67
CA HIS A 88 -8.12 5.14 -9.10
C HIS A 88 -7.23 4.11 -9.81
N ILE A 89 -7.82 3.18 -10.57
CA ILE A 89 -7.04 2.28 -11.43
C ILE A 89 -6.37 3.12 -12.53
N VAL A 90 -5.05 3.04 -12.60
CA VAL A 90 -4.22 3.72 -13.60
C VAL A 90 -3.84 2.75 -14.72
N ASN A 91 -3.41 1.55 -14.36
CA ASN A 91 -3.00 0.52 -15.33
C ASN A 91 -3.15 -0.89 -14.76
N VAL A 92 -3.24 -1.88 -15.64
CA VAL A 92 -3.15 -3.31 -15.31
C VAL A 92 -2.21 -3.95 -16.33
N GLY A 93 -1.20 -4.68 -15.86
CA GLY A 93 -0.19 -5.28 -16.72
C GLY A 93 0.76 -6.19 -15.97
N ASP A 94 1.73 -6.76 -16.68
CA ASP A 94 2.80 -7.52 -16.07
C ASP A 94 3.82 -6.62 -15.36
N SER A 95 4.77 -7.22 -14.64
CA SER A 95 5.84 -6.52 -13.91
C SER A 95 6.74 -5.63 -14.78
N PHE A 96 6.70 -5.78 -16.11
CA PHE A 96 7.47 -4.95 -17.04
C PHE A 96 6.69 -3.72 -17.54
N SER A 97 5.36 -3.77 -17.51
CA SER A 97 4.50 -2.78 -18.15
C SER A 97 3.58 -2.04 -17.19
N VAL A 98 3.35 -2.57 -15.98
CA VAL A 98 2.39 -1.99 -15.03
C VAL A 98 2.70 -0.54 -14.67
N HIS A 99 3.98 -0.16 -14.63
CA HIS A 99 4.41 1.21 -14.31
C HIS A 99 4.21 2.22 -15.44
N HIS A 100 3.80 1.78 -16.63
CA HIS A 100 3.49 2.69 -17.74
C HIS A 100 2.12 3.33 -17.53
N VAL A 101 2.07 4.66 -17.60
CA VAL A 101 0.82 5.43 -17.56
C VAL A 101 0.29 5.56 -18.99
N PRO A 102 -1.05 5.49 -19.22
CA PRO A 102 -1.62 5.64 -20.56
C PRO A 102 -1.10 6.89 -21.29
N GLU A 103 -0.78 6.74 -22.58
CA GLU A 103 -0.17 7.80 -23.39
C GLU A 103 -1.06 9.07 -23.44
N GLU A 104 -2.38 8.90 -23.41
CA GLU A 104 -3.37 9.98 -23.33
C GLU A 104 -3.24 10.87 -22.07
N TRP A 105 -2.63 10.39 -21.00
CA TRP A 105 -2.35 11.20 -19.80
C TRP A 105 -0.99 11.91 -19.89
N THR A 106 -0.12 11.43 -20.78
CA THR A 106 1.18 12.07 -21.08
C THR A 106 1.09 13.09 -22.22
N ASP A 107 -0.02 13.10 -22.97
CA ASP A 107 -0.16 13.94 -24.16
C ASP A 107 -0.61 15.39 -23.85
N ARG A 108 0.37 16.31 -23.95
CA ARG A 108 0.26 17.70 -24.47
C ARG A 108 -0.03 18.91 -23.59
N VAL A 109 0.17 18.87 -22.26
CA VAL A 109 0.34 20.13 -21.48
C VAL A 109 1.53 20.11 -20.51
N PHE A 110 1.99 18.94 -20.07
CA PHE A 110 3.02 18.82 -19.02
C PHE A 110 4.17 17.84 -19.34
N SER A 111 4.32 17.46 -20.62
CA SER A 111 5.16 16.34 -21.07
C SER A 111 6.68 16.59 -21.02
N GLU A 112 7.14 17.84 -20.95
CA GLU A 112 8.58 18.14 -21.09
C GLU A 112 9.39 18.10 -19.78
N GLU A 113 8.75 17.94 -18.61
CA GLU A 113 9.47 17.93 -17.31
C GLU A 113 9.32 16.65 -16.46
N ARG A 114 8.49 15.68 -16.86
CA ARG A 114 8.07 14.61 -15.96
C ARG A 114 8.28 13.24 -16.62
N GLY A 115 9.15 12.40 -16.03
CA GLY A 115 9.51 11.07 -16.52
C GLY A 115 8.35 10.05 -16.55
N ALA A 116 8.65 8.74 -16.52
CA ALA A 116 7.74 7.64 -16.89
C ALA A 116 6.30 7.67 -16.31
N ARG A 117 6.05 8.37 -15.19
CA ARG A 117 4.71 8.50 -14.58
C ARG A 117 4.00 9.85 -14.76
N GLY A 118 4.66 10.93 -15.16
CA GLY A 118 3.98 12.19 -15.57
C GLY A 118 2.93 12.82 -14.61
N SER A 119 2.86 12.42 -13.34
CA SER A 119 1.58 12.06 -12.69
C SER A 119 0.58 13.17 -12.30
N ARG A 120 -0.71 12.83 -12.44
CA ARG A 120 -1.93 13.49 -11.91
C ARG A 120 -2.16 13.24 -10.41
N PHE A 121 -1.69 12.11 -9.88
CA PHE A 121 -1.84 11.67 -8.49
C PHE A 121 -0.57 11.87 -7.68
N ALA A 122 -0.70 12.19 -6.40
CA ALA A 122 0.41 12.35 -5.47
C ALA A 122 1.09 11.01 -5.12
N SER A 123 0.31 9.98 -4.80
CA SER A 123 0.77 8.68 -4.34
C SER A 123 0.35 7.55 -5.28
N PHE A 124 1.05 6.43 -5.19
CA PHE A 124 0.76 5.24 -5.99
C PHE A 124 0.86 3.97 -5.16
N LEU A 125 0.08 2.97 -5.54
CA LEU A 125 0.20 1.61 -5.05
C LEU A 125 0.21 0.66 -6.24
N HIS A 126 1.14 -0.29 -6.25
CA HIS A 126 1.07 -1.42 -7.16
C HIS A 126 1.11 -2.76 -6.42
N SER A 127 0.58 -3.80 -7.05
CA SER A 127 0.51 -5.14 -6.44
C SER A 127 1.57 -6.08 -6.99
N HIS A 128 2.10 -6.96 -6.14
CA HIS A 128 3.00 -8.05 -6.50
C HIS A 128 2.30 -9.41 -6.30
N PRO A 129 1.71 -10.01 -7.34
CA PRO A 129 1.11 -11.34 -7.29
C PRO A 129 2.18 -12.42 -7.03
N ASN A 130 1.95 -13.22 -5.99
CA ASN A 130 2.85 -14.27 -5.51
C ASN A 130 4.29 -13.84 -5.21
N ALA A 131 4.47 -12.58 -4.81
CA ALA A 131 5.72 -12.07 -4.30
C ALA A 131 5.49 -11.21 -3.04
N TYR A 132 6.57 -11.04 -2.27
CA TYR A 132 6.60 -10.21 -1.09
C TYR A 132 6.61 -8.72 -1.47
N ALA A 133 6.19 -7.88 -0.54
CA ALA A 133 6.16 -6.43 -0.75
C ALA A 133 7.57 -5.85 -0.59
N HIS A 134 8.37 -5.92 -1.64
CA HIS A 134 9.72 -5.36 -1.68
C HIS A 134 9.96 -4.59 -2.99
N PRO A 135 10.59 -3.40 -2.94
CA PRO A 135 10.84 -2.61 -4.14
C PRO A 135 11.88 -3.30 -5.04
N SER A 136 11.49 -3.58 -6.28
CA SER A 136 12.41 -3.89 -7.37
C SER A 136 13.19 -2.65 -7.81
N ARG A 137 14.17 -2.84 -8.70
CA ARG A 137 14.87 -1.71 -9.32
C ARG A 137 13.92 -0.83 -10.14
N ALA A 138 12.94 -1.42 -10.82
CA ALA A 138 11.96 -0.66 -11.59
C ALA A 138 11.08 0.19 -10.67
N ASP A 139 10.71 -0.34 -9.49
CA ASP A 139 9.93 0.38 -8.48
C ASP A 139 10.70 1.56 -7.90
N ALA A 140 12.00 1.37 -7.66
CA ALA A 140 12.88 2.45 -7.20
C ALA A 140 13.05 3.55 -8.27
N GLU A 141 13.16 3.19 -9.54
CA GLU A 141 13.22 4.15 -10.66
C GLU A 141 11.89 4.89 -10.83
N ALA A 142 10.76 4.19 -10.72
CA ALA A 142 9.43 4.77 -10.80
C ALA A 142 9.15 5.75 -9.64
N ALA A 143 9.53 5.37 -8.42
CA ALA A 143 9.31 6.18 -7.21
C ALA A 143 10.03 7.54 -7.25
N GLN A 144 11.10 7.70 -8.05
CA GLN A 144 11.78 8.99 -8.23
C GLN A 144 10.84 10.10 -8.73
N TRP A 145 9.74 9.72 -9.37
CA TRP A 145 8.74 10.62 -9.95
C TRP A 145 7.49 10.79 -9.08
N THR A 146 7.36 10.04 -7.97
CA THR A 146 6.21 10.08 -7.05
C THR A 146 6.44 11.18 -6.00
N GLU A 147 5.53 12.16 -5.88
CA GLU A 147 5.65 13.28 -4.92
C GLU A 147 5.15 12.91 -3.51
N GLY A 148 4.21 11.98 -3.44
CA GLY A 148 3.67 11.39 -2.22
C GLY A 148 4.40 10.12 -1.82
N VAL A 149 3.66 9.03 -1.66
CA VAL A 149 4.16 7.72 -1.22
C VAL A 149 4.02 6.70 -2.34
N GLU A 150 5.07 5.91 -2.58
CA GLU A 150 5.01 4.68 -3.37
C GLU A 150 4.73 3.51 -2.42
N MET A 151 3.72 2.72 -2.74
CA MET A 151 3.27 1.58 -1.94
C MET A 151 3.30 0.29 -2.75
N ILE A 152 3.59 -0.82 -2.07
CA ILE A 152 3.63 -2.16 -2.67
C ILE A 152 2.72 -3.07 -1.86
N LEU A 153 1.81 -3.75 -2.56
CA LEU A 153 0.94 -4.78 -2.00
C LEU A 153 1.38 -6.16 -2.49
N GLY A 154 2.11 -6.90 -1.66
CA GLY A 154 2.42 -8.32 -1.91
C GLY A 154 1.19 -9.19 -1.67
N ILE A 155 0.96 -10.19 -2.53
CA ILE A 155 -0.22 -11.08 -2.43
C ILE A 155 0.21 -12.54 -2.55
N ARG A 156 0.00 -13.33 -1.51
CA ARG A 156 0.25 -14.78 -1.55
C ARG A 156 -1.03 -15.53 -1.88
N PHE A 157 -1.03 -16.33 -2.94
CA PHE A 157 -2.22 -17.09 -3.37
C PHE A 157 -1.91 -18.48 -3.94
N SER A 158 -2.93 -19.34 -3.95
CA SER A 158 -2.86 -20.68 -4.58
C SER A 158 -4.14 -21.04 -5.36
N PRO A 159 -4.07 -21.87 -6.42
CA PRO A 159 -2.85 -22.37 -7.03
C PRO A 159 -2.09 -21.25 -7.75
N ALA A 160 -0.76 -21.26 -7.58
CA ALA A 160 0.13 -20.38 -8.33
C ALA A 160 0.20 -20.86 -9.79
N PRO A 161 0.11 -19.97 -10.79
CA PRO A 161 0.41 -20.34 -12.16
C PRO A 161 1.90 -20.66 -12.29
N MET A 162 2.24 -21.53 -13.25
CA MET A 162 3.63 -21.89 -13.53
C MET A 162 4.45 -20.64 -13.87
N GLY A 163 5.54 -20.40 -13.13
CA GLY A 163 6.40 -19.22 -13.29
C GLY A 163 6.13 -18.09 -12.30
N LEU A 164 5.08 -18.16 -11.48
CA LEU A 164 4.82 -17.25 -10.34
C LEU A 164 4.82 -18.03 -9.02
N GLU A 165 5.86 -18.84 -8.82
CA GLU A 165 6.09 -19.52 -7.55
C GLU A 165 6.40 -18.49 -6.48
N TRP A 166 5.92 -18.72 -5.24
CA TRP A 166 6.19 -17.82 -4.14
C TRP A 166 7.70 -17.73 -3.89
N PHE A 167 8.27 -16.55 -4.08
CA PHE A 167 9.69 -16.30 -3.84
C PHE A 167 9.87 -15.75 -2.43
N ASP A 168 10.70 -16.41 -1.61
CA ASP A 168 11.13 -15.91 -0.30
C ASP A 168 12.56 -15.37 -0.47
N GLU A 169 12.76 -14.08 -0.29
CA GLU A 169 14.09 -13.49 -0.11
C GLU A 169 14.23 -13.07 1.36
N GLU A 170 15.34 -13.47 2.00
CA GLU A 170 15.47 -13.49 3.47
C GLU A 170 15.88 -12.16 4.12
N ASP A 171 16.05 -11.06 3.38
CA ASP A 171 16.63 -9.83 3.95
C ASP A 171 15.61 -8.69 4.11
N GLY A 172 15.26 -8.37 5.36
CA GLY A 172 14.41 -7.22 5.71
C GLY A 172 13.28 -7.51 6.70
N HIS A 173 12.73 -6.45 7.31
CA HIS A 173 11.51 -6.55 8.12
C HIS A 173 10.28 -6.64 7.21
N ARG A 174 9.60 -7.80 7.23
CA ARG A 174 8.39 -8.06 6.47
C ARG A 174 7.17 -7.45 7.16
N ARG A 175 6.27 -6.84 6.37
CA ARG A 175 5.07 -6.16 6.87
C ARG A 175 3.81 -6.92 6.48
N ASP A 176 3.58 -8.01 7.22
CA ASP A 176 2.44 -8.90 7.03
C ASP A 176 1.10 -8.19 7.35
N LEU A 177 0.17 -8.25 6.40
CA LEU A 177 -1.23 -7.86 6.57
C LEU A 177 -2.11 -9.13 6.54
N ARG A 178 -2.09 -9.85 7.66
CA ARG A 178 -2.91 -11.06 7.87
C ARG A 178 -3.34 -11.16 9.34
N PRO A 179 -4.48 -11.82 9.62
CA PRO A 179 -4.84 -12.17 10.99
C PRO A 179 -3.84 -13.17 11.60
N ASP A 180 -3.80 -13.23 12.93
CA ASP A 180 -3.04 -14.24 13.66
C ASP A 180 -3.64 -15.63 13.35
N SER A 181 -2.79 -16.56 12.92
CA SER A 181 -3.18 -17.90 12.50
C SER A 181 -2.10 -18.90 12.87
N GLU A 182 -2.50 -20.07 13.38
CA GLU A 182 -1.60 -21.21 13.59
C GLU A 182 -1.31 -21.97 12.29
N GLU A 183 -2.11 -21.77 11.25
CA GLU A 183 -1.88 -22.36 9.92
C GLU A 183 -0.83 -21.55 9.14
N ASP A 184 0.09 -22.24 8.45
CA ASP A 184 1.11 -21.60 7.61
C ASP A 184 0.53 -20.87 6.38
N LEU A 185 -0.61 -21.37 5.86
CA LEU A 185 -1.31 -20.87 4.67
C LEU A 185 -2.82 -20.81 4.92
N PRO A 186 -3.29 -19.93 5.82
CA PRO A 186 -4.72 -19.78 6.09
C PRO A 186 -5.44 -19.31 4.82
N ILE A 187 -6.75 -19.51 4.72
CA ILE A 187 -7.54 -18.98 3.60
C ILE A 187 -8.27 -17.74 4.09
N LEU A 188 -7.73 -16.57 3.76
CA LEU A 188 -8.34 -15.28 4.11
C LEU A 188 -9.59 -15.03 3.27
N THR A 189 -9.49 -15.29 1.97
CA THR A 189 -10.60 -15.18 1.04
C THR A 189 -10.36 -16.02 -0.22
N ARG A 190 -11.37 -16.10 -1.09
CA ARG A 190 -11.28 -16.76 -2.39
C ARG A 190 -11.71 -15.82 -3.51
N VAL A 191 -10.93 -15.77 -4.58
CA VAL A 191 -11.18 -14.93 -5.77
C VAL A 191 -10.86 -15.73 -7.04
N ALA A 192 -11.77 -15.73 -8.02
CA ALA A 192 -11.56 -16.40 -9.31
C ALA A 192 -11.01 -17.84 -9.22
N GLY A 193 -11.48 -18.63 -8.23
CA GLY A 193 -11.02 -20.01 -8.00
C GLY A 193 -9.67 -20.15 -7.27
N ARG A 194 -9.07 -19.05 -6.85
CA ARG A 194 -7.82 -18.99 -6.07
C ARG A 194 -8.13 -18.77 -4.59
N SER A 195 -7.29 -19.32 -3.72
CA SER A 195 -7.25 -19.06 -2.28
C SER A 195 -6.21 -17.97 -2.03
N ILE A 196 -6.59 -16.94 -1.28
CA ILE A 196 -5.66 -15.89 -0.86
C ILE A 196 -5.23 -16.18 0.58
N HIS A 197 -3.93 -16.13 0.82
CA HIS A 197 -3.31 -16.61 2.06
C HIS A 197 -2.72 -15.53 2.93
N ALA A 198 -2.12 -14.52 2.31
CA ALA A 198 -1.49 -13.42 3.01
C ALA A 198 -1.39 -12.21 2.09
N PHE A 199 -1.34 -11.04 2.72
CA PHE A 199 -0.94 -9.80 2.09
C PHE A 199 0.28 -9.24 2.79
N GLU A 200 1.01 -8.39 2.10
CA GLU A 200 2.00 -7.52 2.70
C GLU A 200 1.86 -6.12 2.16
N LEU A 201 2.09 -5.13 3.00
CA LEU A 201 1.94 -3.74 2.62
C LEU A 201 3.11 -2.92 3.15
N ILE A 202 3.84 -2.28 2.24
CA ILE A 202 4.90 -1.33 2.59
C ILE A 202 4.69 -0.01 1.85
N GLY A 203 5.30 1.06 2.37
CA GLY A 203 5.32 2.37 1.74
C GLY A 203 6.67 3.04 1.89
N TYR A 204 7.09 3.78 0.88
CA TYR A 204 8.34 4.54 0.89
C TYR A 204 8.21 5.79 0.01
N THR A 205 9.01 6.81 0.32
CA THR A 205 9.06 8.04 -0.48
C THR A 205 10.15 7.94 -1.56
N ARG A 206 10.18 8.91 -2.49
CA ARG A 206 11.17 8.95 -3.58
C ARG A 206 12.65 8.91 -3.16
N ASN A 207 12.96 9.26 -1.91
CA ASN A 207 14.33 9.21 -1.38
C ASN A 207 14.67 7.86 -0.72
N GLY A 208 13.75 6.89 -0.77
CA GLY A 208 13.88 5.57 -0.17
C GLY A 208 13.55 5.51 1.32
N ALA A 209 13.12 6.61 1.95
CA ALA A 209 12.71 6.59 3.35
C ALA A 209 11.39 5.83 3.50
N GLY A 210 11.40 4.82 4.39
CA GLY A 210 10.20 4.07 4.75
C GLY A 210 9.15 4.96 5.40
N VAL A 211 7.89 4.75 5.00
CA VAL A 211 6.70 5.41 5.52
C VAL A 211 5.95 4.43 6.42
N ASN A 212 5.60 4.87 7.62
CA ASN A 212 4.76 4.08 8.51
C ASN A 212 3.31 4.15 8.02
N LEU A 213 2.82 3.08 7.42
CA LEU A 213 1.42 3.01 7.02
C LEU A 213 0.57 2.64 8.25
N LEU A 214 -0.54 3.35 8.43
CA LEU A 214 -1.52 3.08 9.48
C LEU A 214 -2.88 2.86 8.83
N ILE A 215 -3.52 1.74 9.16
CA ILE A 215 -4.85 1.42 8.67
C ILE A 215 -5.87 2.01 9.64
N THR A 216 -6.78 2.82 9.14
CA THR A 216 -7.61 3.70 9.96
C THR A 216 -9.09 3.52 9.69
N THR A 217 -9.93 4.00 10.60
CA THR A 217 -11.33 4.31 10.31
C THR A 217 -11.43 5.45 9.29
N GLU A 218 -12.64 5.76 8.82
CA GLU A 218 -12.84 6.89 7.90
C GLU A 218 -12.50 8.27 8.50
N ASP A 219 -12.45 8.34 9.84
CA ASP A 219 -12.13 9.54 10.61
C ASP A 219 -10.62 9.60 10.98
N GLY A 220 -9.83 8.61 10.55
CA GLY A 220 -8.38 8.62 10.74
C GLY A 220 -7.90 7.97 12.05
N GLU A 221 -8.79 7.31 12.80
CA GLU A 221 -8.40 6.59 14.01
C GLU A 221 -7.74 5.24 13.67
N PRO A 222 -6.51 4.95 14.14
CA PRO A 222 -5.85 3.68 13.83
C PRO A 222 -6.57 2.47 14.45
N ILE A 223 -6.91 1.51 13.61
CA ILE A 223 -7.64 0.31 14.02
C ILE A 223 -6.78 -0.52 14.99
N GLY A 224 -7.37 -0.90 16.13
CA GLY A 224 -6.71 -1.76 17.12
C GLY A 224 -5.65 -1.08 17.97
N ILE A 225 -5.48 0.25 17.87
CA ILE A 225 -4.63 1.04 18.77
C ILE A 225 -5.52 2.01 19.54
N GLU A 226 -5.50 1.93 20.87
CA GLU A 226 -6.07 2.97 21.71
C GLU A 226 -5.05 4.10 21.87
N ILE A 227 -5.30 5.23 21.21
CA ILE A 227 -4.52 6.45 21.38
C ILE A 227 -5.19 7.28 22.48
N PRO A 228 -4.56 7.51 23.63
CA PRO A 228 -5.12 8.37 24.67
C PRO A 228 -5.41 9.77 24.12
N GLU A 229 -6.62 10.29 24.38
CA GLU A 229 -6.91 11.71 24.20
C GLU A 229 -6.03 12.54 25.15
N GLN A 230 -5.39 13.59 24.62
CA GLN A 230 -4.56 14.52 25.40
C GLN A 230 -5.40 15.62 26.05
#